data_AF-A0A953W4Y2-F1
#
_entry.id   AF-A0A953W4Y2-F1
#
_cell.length_a   1.000
_cell.length_b   1.000
_cell.length_c   1.000
_cell.angle_alpha   90.00
_cell.angle_beta   90.00
_cell.angle_gamma   90.00
#
_symmetry.space_group_name_H-M   'P 1'
#
loop_
_entity.id
_entity.type
_entity.pdbx_description
1 polymer ?
#
loop_
_entity_poly.entity_id
_entity_poly.type
_entity_poly.pdbx_seq_one_letter_code
_entity_poly.pdbx_strand_id
1 'polypeptide(L)'
;MRRTILSAIAVLTLGVSGCNRDHGGPELPGERPQTQVEAETRVDTVPQEEPAIARSQWRAANEDARAVTGNLRVSLQGRRGGPLVFAFATGVTVVGQPYSVVPADSRSGVGGQSFAAVLGGDPRVDAYLYRVGSEHVTTSAPRGGLCGEAVTRYLAVSEFVDGAGRWVFKIAAFSGDTQPGSGSDVQLCDAYSYTSQ
;
A
#
# COMPACT_ATOMS: atom_id res chain seq x y z
N MET A 1 -4.81 63.15 -15.69
CA MET A 1 -5.83 63.76 -14.79
C MET A 1 -6.01 62.81 -13.60
N ARG A 2 -5.28 63.00 -12.50
CA ARG A 2 -5.71 63.72 -11.27
C ARG A 2 -6.99 63.14 -10.64
N ARG A 3 -6.83 62.39 -9.54
CA ARG A 3 -7.34 62.77 -8.20
C ARG A 3 -6.69 61.93 -7.10
N THR A 4 -5.76 62.58 -6.40
CA THR A 4 -5.32 62.33 -5.03
C THR A 4 -6.43 62.73 -4.04
N ILE A 5 -6.39 62.23 -2.78
CA ILE A 5 -6.33 63.01 -1.50
C ILE A 5 -6.83 62.21 -0.27
N LEU A 6 -5.90 62.03 0.68
CA LEU A 6 -5.93 62.13 2.17
C LEU A 6 -6.94 61.30 3.01
N SER A 7 -6.52 60.44 3.95
CA SER A 7 -5.85 60.64 5.27
C SER A 7 -6.81 60.92 6.44
N ALA A 8 -6.75 60.08 7.50
CA ALA A 8 -7.03 60.51 8.88
C ALA A 8 -6.30 59.61 9.89
N ILE A 9 -5.46 60.25 10.70
CA ILE A 9 -4.70 59.76 11.86
C ILE A 9 -5.40 60.28 13.13
N ALA A 10 -5.50 59.46 14.18
CA ALA A 10 -5.58 59.86 15.60
C ALA A 10 -5.24 58.61 16.45
N VAL A 11 -4.07 58.44 17.10
CA VAL A 11 -3.40 59.15 18.22
C VAL A 11 -4.17 59.07 19.56
N LEU A 12 -3.70 58.12 20.38
CA LEU A 12 -3.42 58.13 21.83
C LEU A 12 -4.44 58.74 22.82
N THR A 13 -4.84 57.91 23.79
CA THR A 13 -4.91 58.33 25.20
C THR A 13 -4.15 57.36 26.09
N LEU A 14 -3.29 57.94 26.92
CA LEU A 14 -2.49 57.35 27.99
C LEU A 14 -3.29 57.33 29.29
N GLY A 15 -3.05 56.30 30.10
CA GLY A 15 -3.13 56.35 31.56
C GLY A 15 -3.60 55.03 32.17
N VAL A 16 -3.17 54.56 33.34
CA VAL A 16 -2.14 54.96 34.30
C VAL A 16 -1.99 53.72 35.23
N SER A 17 -0.75 53.33 35.56
CA SER A 17 -0.25 52.66 36.78
C SER A 17 -0.91 51.41 37.43
N GLY A 18 -0.05 50.46 37.81
CA GLY A 18 -0.20 49.54 38.96
C GLY A 18 -0.65 48.14 38.54
N CYS A 19 0.03 47.02 38.82
CA CYS A 19 1.03 46.72 39.84
C CYS A 19 1.98 45.65 39.29
N ASN A 20 3.28 45.85 39.45
CA ASN A 20 4.25 44.76 39.34
C ASN A 20 4.05 43.88 40.58
N ARG A 21 3.40 42.74 40.44
CA ARG A 21 3.30 41.74 41.51
C ARG A 21 4.16 40.56 41.10
N ASP A 22 5.40 40.63 41.57
CA ASP A 22 6.32 39.51 41.63
C ASP A 22 5.61 38.38 42.41
N HIS A 23 5.29 37.29 41.71
CA HIS A 23 4.79 36.06 42.31
C HIS A 23 5.82 34.96 42.07
N GLY A 24 6.91 35.06 42.83
CA GLY A 24 7.63 33.89 43.31
C GLY A 24 6.66 33.07 44.18
N GLY A 25 5.99 32.11 43.56
CA GLY A 25 5.17 31.12 44.26
C GLY A 25 6.08 30.04 44.86
N PRO A 26 5.91 29.69 46.14
CA PRO A 26 6.65 28.61 46.77
C PRO A 26 6.23 27.26 46.17
N GLU A 27 7.22 26.42 45.88
CA GLU A 27 7.06 25.02 45.53
C GLU A 27 6.20 24.33 46.60
N LEU A 28 5.01 23.89 46.21
CA LEU A 28 4.05 23.24 47.11
C LEU A 28 4.50 21.80 47.36
N PRO A 29 4.74 21.38 48.62
CA PRO A 29 5.10 20.00 48.92
C PRO A 29 3.85 19.12 48.79
N GLY A 30 3.79 18.28 47.76
CA GLY A 30 2.70 17.33 47.57
C GLY A 30 2.31 17.03 46.13
N GLU A 31 2.97 17.63 45.14
CA GLU A 31 2.71 17.29 43.74
C GLU A 31 3.30 15.90 43.43
N ARG A 32 2.43 14.89 43.44
CA ARG A 32 2.81 13.55 43.00
C ARG A 32 3.29 13.66 41.55
N PRO A 33 4.49 13.19 41.22
CA PRO A 33 4.94 13.20 39.83
C PRO A 33 3.90 12.43 39.02
N GLN A 34 3.18 13.14 38.15
CA GLN A 34 2.38 12.49 37.15
C GLN A 34 3.37 11.74 36.28
N THR A 35 3.45 10.43 36.48
CA THR A 35 4.09 9.56 35.52
C THR A 35 3.31 9.78 34.23
N GLN A 36 3.82 10.63 33.34
CA GLN A 36 3.41 10.62 31.95
C GLN A 36 3.80 9.24 31.46
N VAL A 37 2.82 8.34 31.49
CA VAL A 37 2.89 7.10 30.72
C VAL A 37 2.89 7.59 29.29
N GLU A 38 4.08 7.67 28.70
CA GLU A 38 4.24 7.83 27.26
C GLU A 38 3.34 6.77 26.63
N ALA A 39 2.32 7.21 25.88
CA ALA A 39 1.41 6.29 25.23
C ALA A 39 2.28 5.33 24.40
N GLU A 40 2.21 4.04 24.72
CA GLU A 40 2.95 3.01 24.00
C GLU A 40 2.49 3.10 22.54
N THR A 41 3.27 3.81 21.73
CA THR A 41 3.15 3.84 20.28
C THR A 41 3.71 2.50 19.81
N ARG A 42 3.02 1.40 20.16
CA ARG A 42 3.19 0.17 19.41
C ARG A 42 2.66 0.49 18.02
N VAL A 43 3.58 0.96 17.18
CA VAL A 43 3.36 1.07 15.76
C VAL A 43 2.98 -0.34 15.35
N ASP A 44 1.69 -0.52 15.06
CA ASP A 44 1.11 -1.79 14.64
C ASP A 44 1.55 -2.05 13.19
N THR A 45 2.88 -2.05 13.00
CA THR A 45 3.53 -2.30 11.71
C THR A 45 3.38 -3.77 11.42
N VAL A 46 2.70 -4.06 10.33
CA VAL A 46 2.63 -5.41 9.78
C VAL A 46 3.98 -5.74 9.17
N PRO A 47 4.64 -6.83 9.57
CA PRO A 47 5.85 -7.27 8.89
C PRO A 47 5.55 -7.52 7.42
N GLN A 48 6.32 -6.86 6.55
CA GLN A 48 6.18 -6.94 5.10
C GLN A 48 7.56 -7.01 4.44
N GLU A 49 7.60 -7.53 3.22
CA GLU A 49 8.82 -7.68 2.43
C GLU A 49 8.57 -7.26 0.98
N GLU A 50 9.64 -6.86 0.30
CA GLU A 50 9.61 -6.73 -1.15
C GLU A 50 9.43 -8.13 -1.78
N PRO A 51 8.51 -8.29 -2.73
CA PRO A 51 8.22 -9.59 -3.35
C PRO A 51 9.48 -10.28 -3.90
N ALA A 52 9.58 -11.58 -3.63
CA ALA A 52 10.66 -12.45 -4.11
C ALA A 52 12.06 -12.24 -3.51
N ILE A 53 12.20 -11.39 -2.48
CA ILE A 53 13.48 -11.18 -1.79
C ILE A 53 13.77 -12.28 -0.77
N ALA A 54 12.85 -12.50 0.16
CA ALA A 54 13.05 -13.46 1.24
C ALA A 54 12.53 -14.86 0.90
N ARG A 55 11.53 -14.95 0.00
CA ARG A 55 10.79 -16.18 -0.30
C ARG A 55 10.46 -16.28 -1.77
N SER A 56 10.58 -17.48 -2.32
CA SER A 56 10.37 -17.74 -3.75
C SER A 56 9.30 -18.78 -4.04
N GLN A 57 8.71 -19.43 -3.03
CA GLN A 57 7.74 -20.51 -3.21
C GLN A 57 6.54 -20.33 -2.29
N TRP A 58 5.35 -20.49 -2.86
CA TRP A 58 4.09 -20.19 -2.19
C TRP A 58 3.00 -21.21 -2.55
N ARG A 59 2.18 -21.58 -1.56
CA ARG A 59 1.07 -22.51 -1.72
C ARG A 59 -0.25 -21.76 -1.94
N ALA A 60 -1.06 -22.20 -2.91
CA ALA A 60 -2.37 -21.58 -3.18
C ALA A 60 -3.32 -21.63 -1.96
N ALA A 61 -3.91 -20.48 -1.62
CA ALA A 61 -4.65 -20.26 -0.38
C ALA A 61 -6.14 -19.89 -0.57
N ASN A 62 -6.54 -19.29 -1.70
CA ASN A 62 -7.96 -19.12 -2.05
C ASN A 62 -8.40 -20.10 -3.17
N GLU A 63 -9.71 -20.17 -3.41
CA GLU A 63 -10.29 -21.06 -4.42
C GLU A 63 -9.78 -20.72 -5.83
N ASP A 64 -9.75 -19.43 -6.19
CA ASP A 64 -9.29 -18.98 -7.50
C ASP A 64 -7.82 -19.31 -7.72
N ALA A 65 -6.94 -19.10 -6.72
CA ALA A 65 -5.55 -19.54 -6.85
C ALA A 65 -5.45 -21.05 -7.03
N ARG A 66 -6.24 -21.86 -6.32
CA ARG A 66 -6.19 -23.34 -6.47
C ARG A 66 -6.70 -23.79 -7.85
N ALA A 67 -7.71 -23.12 -8.38
CA ALA A 67 -8.38 -23.50 -9.61
C ALA A 67 -7.69 -22.96 -10.88
N VAL A 68 -7.14 -21.74 -10.83
CA VAL A 68 -6.61 -21.03 -12.00
C VAL A 68 -5.09 -21.11 -12.09
N THR A 69 -4.38 -20.92 -10.98
CA THR A 69 -2.92 -20.71 -11.00
C THR A 69 -2.12 -21.84 -10.32
N GLY A 70 -2.71 -22.56 -9.38
CA GLY A 70 -2.01 -23.52 -8.53
C GLY A 70 -0.94 -22.84 -7.66
N ASN A 71 0.05 -23.60 -7.20
CA ASN A 71 1.15 -23.03 -6.41
C ASN A 71 1.98 -22.02 -7.22
N LEU A 72 2.61 -21.07 -6.52
CA LEU A 72 3.37 -20.00 -7.14
C LEU A 72 4.86 -20.13 -6.82
N ARG A 73 5.69 -19.88 -7.83
CA ARG A 73 7.11 -19.61 -7.68
C ARG A 73 7.41 -18.20 -8.18
N VAL A 74 8.12 -17.40 -7.40
CA VAL A 74 8.50 -16.03 -7.79
C VAL A 74 10.01 -15.91 -7.75
N SER A 75 10.59 -15.30 -8.78
CA SER A 75 12.03 -15.08 -8.86
C SER A 75 12.36 -13.73 -9.47
N LEU A 76 13.43 -13.10 -8.96
CA LEU A 76 14.03 -11.90 -9.54
C LEU A 76 14.69 -12.21 -10.88
N GLN A 77 14.40 -11.39 -11.88
CA GLN A 77 15.15 -11.36 -13.13
C GLN A 77 16.25 -10.31 -13.01
N GLY A 78 17.41 -10.73 -12.51
CA GLY A 78 18.57 -9.87 -12.31
C GLY A 78 18.70 -9.37 -10.88
N ARG A 79 18.70 -8.04 -10.69
CA ARG A 79 18.92 -7.41 -9.38
C ARG A 79 17.61 -7.05 -8.67
N ARG A 80 17.70 -6.80 -7.35
CA ARG A 80 16.62 -6.25 -6.52
C ARG A 80 15.96 -5.02 -7.17
N GLY A 81 14.63 -4.91 -7.05
CA GLY A 81 13.83 -3.90 -7.76
C GLY A 81 13.74 -4.09 -9.29
N GLY A 82 14.26 -5.19 -9.83
CA GLY A 82 14.15 -5.56 -11.24
C GLY A 82 12.85 -6.30 -11.57
N PRO A 83 12.66 -6.70 -12.84
CA PRO A 83 11.51 -7.50 -13.22
C PRO A 83 11.43 -8.81 -12.43
N LEU A 84 10.20 -9.24 -12.17
CA LEU A 84 9.89 -10.51 -11.51
C LEU A 84 9.30 -11.49 -12.51
N VAL A 85 9.68 -12.75 -12.35
CA VAL A 85 9.04 -13.88 -13.03
C VAL A 85 8.12 -14.58 -12.03
N PHE A 86 6.84 -14.63 -12.35
CA PHE A 86 5.81 -15.37 -11.61
C PHE A 86 5.51 -16.65 -12.40
N ALA A 87 5.91 -17.80 -11.87
CA ALA A 87 5.66 -19.10 -12.47
C ALA A 87 4.62 -19.85 -11.66
N PHE A 88 3.45 -20.06 -12.27
CA PHE A 88 2.29 -20.69 -11.66
C PHE A 88 2.25 -22.18 -12.03
N ALA A 89 1.85 -23.03 -11.09
CA ALA A 89 1.89 -24.48 -11.25
C ALA A 89 0.96 -25.02 -12.34
N THR A 90 -0.06 -24.25 -12.74
CA THR A 90 -0.94 -24.60 -13.88
C THR A 90 -0.26 -24.39 -15.25
N GLY A 91 0.92 -23.77 -15.28
CA GLY A 91 1.68 -23.53 -16.51
C GLY A 91 1.56 -22.11 -17.06
N VAL A 92 0.98 -21.18 -16.30
CA VAL A 92 1.06 -19.74 -16.59
C VAL A 92 2.41 -19.21 -16.11
N THR A 93 3.11 -18.42 -16.93
CA THR A 93 4.33 -17.70 -16.53
C THR A 93 4.19 -16.23 -16.92
N VAL A 94 4.41 -15.33 -15.98
CA VAL A 94 4.32 -13.88 -16.19
C VAL A 94 5.64 -13.21 -15.87
N VAL A 95 6.08 -12.30 -16.75
CA VAL A 95 7.20 -11.40 -16.48
C VAL A 95 6.63 -10.01 -16.20
N GLY A 96 6.75 -9.55 -14.95
CA GLY A 96 6.29 -8.25 -14.49
C GLY A 96 7.44 -7.26 -14.32
N GLN A 97 7.39 -6.11 -14.99
CA GLN A 97 8.31 -5.01 -14.79
C GLN A 97 7.75 -4.08 -13.70
N PRO A 98 8.44 -3.88 -12.55
CA PRO A 98 7.98 -2.95 -11.53
C PRO A 98 7.95 -1.53 -12.08
N TYR A 99 6.91 -0.77 -11.73
CA TYR A 99 6.80 0.65 -12.08
C TYR A 99 6.52 1.55 -10.88
N SER A 100 5.97 1.02 -9.78
CA SER A 100 5.67 1.81 -8.58
C SER A 100 5.47 0.92 -7.34
N VAL A 101 5.55 1.56 -6.17
CA VAL A 101 5.18 1.00 -4.87
C VAL A 101 4.32 2.06 -4.18
N VAL A 102 3.16 1.67 -3.68
CA VAL A 102 2.20 2.58 -3.04
C VAL A 102 1.65 1.96 -1.76
N PRO A 103 1.21 2.76 -0.78
CA PRO A 103 0.47 2.25 0.37
C PRO A 103 -0.77 1.46 -0.08
N ALA A 104 -1.06 0.30 0.51
CA ALA A 104 -2.16 -0.54 0.07
C ALA A 104 -3.54 0.09 0.35
N ASP A 105 -3.64 1.04 1.27
CA ASP A 105 -4.86 1.84 1.49
C ASP A 105 -5.14 2.86 0.36
N SER A 106 -4.19 3.08 -0.56
CA SER A 106 -4.37 3.94 -1.73
C SER A 106 -5.40 3.38 -2.71
N ARG A 107 -6.07 4.27 -3.45
CA ARG A 107 -7.09 3.91 -4.45
C ARG A 107 -6.48 3.05 -5.57
N SER A 108 -7.12 1.92 -5.88
CA SER A 108 -6.70 1.04 -6.98
C SER A 108 -7.22 1.49 -8.35
N GLY A 109 -8.30 2.28 -8.36
CA GLY A 109 -9.04 2.65 -9.57
C GLY A 109 -10.19 1.70 -9.93
N VAL A 110 -10.33 0.60 -9.19
CA VAL A 110 -11.42 -0.38 -9.36
C VAL A 110 -12.59 -0.01 -8.46
N GLY A 111 -13.68 0.52 -9.02
CA GLY A 111 -14.92 0.75 -8.26
C GLY A 111 -14.76 1.58 -6.98
N GLY A 112 -13.75 2.47 -6.93
CA GLY A 112 -13.41 3.25 -5.73
C GLY A 112 -12.71 2.47 -4.60
N GLN A 113 -12.36 1.21 -4.80
CA GLN A 113 -11.68 0.39 -3.79
C GLN A 113 -10.20 0.76 -3.63
N SER A 114 -9.61 0.39 -2.49
CA SER A 114 -8.17 0.48 -2.27
C SER A 114 -7.44 -0.76 -2.80
N PHE A 115 -6.11 -0.72 -2.88
CA PHE A 115 -5.31 -1.90 -3.20
C PHE A 115 -5.49 -3.04 -2.19
N ALA A 116 -5.56 -2.72 -0.89
CA ALA A 116 -5.81 -3.69 0.17
C ALA A 116 -7.16 -4.38 0.00
N ALA A 117 -8.19 -3.64 -0.40
CA ALA A 117 -9.52 -4.19 -0.65
C ALA A 117 -9.54 -5.14 -1.86
N VAL A 118 -8.93 -4.76 -2.99
CA VAL A 118 -8.88 -5.64 -4.18
C VAL A 118 -7.98 -6.85 -3.98
N LEU A 119 -6.90 -6.73 -3.20
CA LEU A 119 -5.99 -7.84 -2.88
C LEU A 119 -6.54 -8.78 -1.80
N GLY A 120 -7.55 -8.36 -1.05
CA GLY A 120 -7.93 -9.02 0.21
C GLY A 120 -6.74 -9.07 1.19
N GLY A 121 -6.01 -7.96 1.29
CA GLY A 121 -4.79 -7.79 2.08
C GLY A 121 -4.96 -6.85 3.29
N ASP A 122 -3.85 -6.50 3.93
CA ASP A 122 -3.83 -5.55 5.05
C ASP A 122 -3.64 -4.10 4.52
N PRO A 123 -4.42 -3.10 4.98
CA PRO A 123 -4.25 -1.72 4.53
C PRO A 123 -2.94 -1.05 5.00
N ARG A 124 -2.23 -1.64 5.97
CA ARG A 124 -1.01 -1.07 6.57
C ARG A 124 0.28 -1.50 5.87
N VAL A 125 0.17 -2.29 4.81
CA VAL A 125 1.33 -2.73 4.00
C VAL A 125 1.38 -1.99 2.67
N ASP A 126 2.45 -2.23 1.92
CA ASP A 126 2.64 -1.69 0.59
C ASP A 126 2.09 -2.63 -0.50
N ALA A 127 1.65 -2.03 -1.60
CA ALA A 127 1.30 -2.69 -2.85
C ALA A 127 2.38 -2.37 -3.90
N TYR A 128 3.06 -3.42 -4.36
CA TYR A 128 4.05 -3.37 -5.43
C TYR A 128 3.34 -3.53 -6.77
N LEU A 129 3.53 -2.56 -7.67
CA LEU A 129 2.81 -2.50 -8.93
C LEU A 129 3.72 -2.84 -10.11
N TYR A 130 3.26 -3.75 -10.94
CA TYR A 130 4.00 -4.29 -12.08
C TYR A 130 3.21 -4.12 -13.38
N ARG A 131 3.91 -3.77 -14.45
CA ARG A 131 3.41 -3.88 -15.82
C ARG A 131 3.80 -5.23 -16.36
N VAL A 132 2.85 -5.99 -16.89
CA VAL A 132 3.12 -7.28 -17.52
C VAL A 132 3.81 -7.04 -18.86
N GLY A 133 5.06 -7.49 -18.96
CA GLY A 133 5.84 -7.47 -20.20
C GLY A 133 5.54 -8.66 -21.10
N SER A 134 5.33 -9.83 -20.50
CA SER A 134 4.88 -11.04 -21.19
C SER A 134 4.09 -11.95 -20.27
N GLU A 135 3.11 -12.63 -20.84
CA GLU A 135 2.35 -13.72 -20.22
C GLU A 135 2.39 -14.91 -21.18
N HIS A 136 2.96 -16.01 -20.71
CA HIS A 136 2.99 -17.27 -21.44
C HIS A 136 2.01 -18.24 -20.77
N VAL A 137 1.12 -18.81 -21.57
CA VAL A 137 0.07 -19.72 -21.11
C VAL A 137 0.24 -21.04 -21.86
N THR A 138 0.50 -22.12 -21.13
CA THR A 138 0.57 -23.47 -21.70
C THR A 138 -0.82 -24.09 -21.80
N THR A 139 -0.94 -25.20 -22.53
CA THR A 139 -2.18 -25.97 -22.67
C THR A 139 -2.67 -26.61 -21.37
N SER A 140 -1.84 -26.67 -20.33
CA SER A 140 -2.20 -27.17 -19.01
C SER A 140 -2.95 -26.15 -18.14
N ALA A 141 -3.02 -24.88 -18.55
CA ALA A 141 -3.74 -23.84 -17.83
C ALA A 141 -5.24 -23.92 -18.16
N PRO A 142 -6.09 -24.46 -17.27
CA PRO A 142 -7.45 -24.87 -17.62
C PRO A 142 -8.38 -23.69 -17.93
N ARG A 143 -8.00 -22.48 -17.51
CA ARG A 143 -8.79 -21.25 -17.64
C ARG A 143 -8.09 -20.15 -18.41
N GLY A 144 -6.95 -20.43 -19.04
CA GLY A 144 -6.14 -19.41 -19.71
C GLY A 144 -5.15 -18.70 -18.78
N GLY A 145 -4.92 -17.41 -19.02
CA GLY A 145 -4.01 -16.57 -18.23
C GLY A 145 -4.62 -16.09 -16.91
N LEU A 146 -3.95 -15.18 -16.22
CA LEU A 146 -4.45 -14.59 -14.97
C LEU A 146 -5.73 -13.78 -15.15
N CYS A 147 -6.02 -13.32 -16.36
CA CYS A 147 -7.24 -12.64 -16.76
C CYS A 147 -8.16 -13.53 -17.64
N GLY A 148 -7.96 -14.85 -17.60
CA GLY A 148 -8.72 -15.79 -18.41
C GLY A 148 -8.37 -15.68 -19.89
N GLU A 149 -9.38 -15.32 -20.71
CA GLU A 149 -9.20 -15.05 -22.14
C GLU A 149 -8.64 -13.65 -22.42
N ALA A 150 -8.78 -12.72 -21.48
CA ALA A 150 -8.24 -11.37 -21.63
C ALA A 150 -6.74 -11.35 -21.31
N VAL A 151 -6.01 -10.42 -21.95
CA VAL A 151 -4.58 -10.24 -21.70
C VAL A 151 -4.38 -9.55 -20.35
N THR A 152 -3.56 -10.16 -19.49
CA THR A 152 -3.12 -9.51 -18.26
C THR A 152 -2.12 -8.41 -18.58
N ARG A 153 -2.39 -7.18 -18.13
CA ARG A 153 -1.58 -5.99 -18.43
C ARG A 153 -0.85 -5.45 -17.21
N TYR A 154 -1.44 -5.59 -16.03
CA TYR A 154 -0.86 -5.11 -14.78
C TYR A 154 -1.10 -6.10 -13.65
N LEU A 155 -0.19 -6.07 -12.67
CA LEU A 155 -0.33 -6.78 -11.40
C LEU A 155 -0.13 -5.81 -10.25
N ALA A 156 -0.90 -5.99 -9.18
CA ALA A 156 -0.57 -5.47 -7.86
C ALA A 156 -0.22 -6.63 -6.93
N VAL A 157 0.82 -6.48 -6.12
CA VAL A 157 1.37 -7.57 -5.30
C VAL A 157 1.69 -7.08 -3.90
N SER A 158 1.39 -7.88 -2.88
CA SER A 158 1.84 -7.63 -1.50
C SER A 158 2.35 -8.92 -0.87
N GLU A 159 3.47 -8.83 -0.16
CA GLU A 159 4.05 -9.90 0.66
C GLU A 159 4.14 -9.45 2.11
N PHE A 160 3.39 -10.08 3.01
CA PHE A 160 3.30 -9.67 4.41
C PHE A 160 2.89 -10.80 5.35
N VAL A 161 2.93 -10.55 6.65
CA VAL A 161 2.47 -11.47 7.69
C VAL A 161 0.99 -11.21 8.02
N ASP A 162 0.13 -12.20 7.82
CA ASP A 162 -1.30 -12.11 8.13
C ASP A 162 -1.59 -12.09 9.65
N GLY A 163 -2.83 -11.84 10.04
CA GLY A 163 -3.25 -11.83 11.44
C GLY A 163 -3.07 -13.17 12.19
N ALA A 164 -2.77 -14.27 11.48
CA ALA A 164 -2.44 -15.56 12.06
C ALA A 164 -0.91 -15.78 12.18
N GLY A 165 -0.09 -14.78 11.86
CA GLY A 165 1.36 -14.86 11.93
C GLY A 165 1.99 -15.60 10.76
N ARG A 166 1.27 -15.81 9.65
CA ARG A 166 1.76 -16.53 8.47
C ARG A 166 2.14 -15.56 7.37
N TRP A 167 3.24 -15.84 6.68
CA TRP A 167 3.57 -15.11 5.48
C TRP A 167 2.56 -15.43 4.37
N VAL A 168 2.01 -14.38 3.79
CA VAL A 168 1.07 -14.43 2.67
C VAL A 168 1.60 -13.62 1.49
N PHE A 169 1.27 -14.09 0.30
CA PHE A 169 1.56 -13.42 -0.95
C PHE A 169 0.24 -13.20 -1.67
N LYS A 170 -0.07 -11.95 -2.01
CA LYS A 170 -1.32 -11.56 -2.67
C LYS A 170 -1.01 -11.01 -4.04
N ILE A 171 -1.81 -11.38 -5.04
CA ILE A 171 -1.71 -10.85 -6.41
C ILE A 171 -3.11 -10.41 -6.84
N ALA A 172 -3.26 -9.20 -7.36
CA ALA A 172 -4.43 -8.79 -8.13
C ALA A 172 -4.01 -8.60 -9.58
N ALA A 173 -4.74 -9.24 -10.50
CA ALA A 173 -4.47 -9.17 -11.94
C ALA A 173 -5.46 -8.22 -12.62
N PHE A 174 -4.96 -7.35 -13.49
CA PHE A 174 -5.75 -6.35 -14.18
C PHE A 174 -5.55 -6.46 -15.70
N SER A 175 -6.63 -6.20 -16.44
CA SER A 175 -6.65 -6.10 -17.89
C SER A 175 -6.87 -4.64 -18.34
N GLY A 176 -6.82 -4.42 -19.66
CA GLY A 176 -6.97 -3.09 -20.25
C GLY A 176 -5.70 -2.23 -20.14
N ASP A 177 -5.77 -1.04 -20.73
CA ASP A 177 -4.62 -0.13 -20.84
C ASP A 177 -4.54 0.89 -19.68
N THR A 178 -5.54 0.93 -18.80
CA THR A 178 -5.56 1.82 -17.64
C THR A 178 -4.69 1.26 -16.53
N GLN A 179 -3.68 2.02 -16.14
CA GLN A 179 -2.77 1.62 -15.06
C GLN A 179 -3.49 1.68 -13.69
N PRO A 180 -3.40 0.62 -12.86
CA PRO A 180 -3.87 0.67 -11.49
C PRO A 180 -3.23 1.83 -10.70
N GLY A 181 -4.07 2.57 -9.98
CA GLY A 181 -3.67 3.74 -9.19
C GLY A 181 -3.56 5.07 -9.94
N SER A 182 -3.74 5.12 -11.26
CA SER A 182 -3.67 6.38 -12.03
C SER A 182 -5.01 7.05 -12.35
N GLY A 183 -6.14 6.44 -12.00
CA GLY A 183 -7.47 6.96 -12.37
C GLY A 183 -8.63 6.02 -12.00
N SER A 184 -9.77 6.20 -12.66
CA SER A 184 -10.93 5.29 -12.64
C SER A 184 -10.86 4.28 -13.78
N ASP A 185 -11.83 3.35 -13.83
CA ASP A 185 -12.03 2.41 -14.95
C ASP A 185 -10.92 1.36 -15.12
N VAL A 186 -10.23 1.05 -14.03
CA VAL A 186 -9.30 -0.08 -13.98
C VAL A 186 -10.11 -1.38 -13.95
N GLN A 187 -9.78 -2.31 -14.84
CA GLN A 187 -10.47 -3.59 -14.97
C GLN A 187 -9.75 -4.65 -14.14
N LEU A 188 -10.29 -4.97 -12.96
CA LEU A 188 -9.85 -6.11 -12.16
C LEU A 188 -10.35 -7.40 -12.82
N CYS A 189 -9.44 -8.36 -13.02
CA CYS A 189 -9.79 -9.70 -13.47
C CYS A 189 -10.08 -10.62 -12.29
N ASP A 190 -9.08 -10.80 -11.43
CA ASP A 190 -9.13 -11.72 -10.30
C ASP A 190 -8.05 -11.38 -9.25
N ALA A 191 -8.20 -11.93 -8.06
CA ALA A 191 -7.25 -11.83 -6.96
C ALA A 191 -6.86 -13.21 -6.44
N TYR A 192 -5.55 -13.45 -6.38
CA TYR A 192 -4.96 -14.73 -6.00
C TYR A 192 -4.22 -14.60 -4.68
N SER A 193 -4.45 -15.54 -3.78
CA SER A 193 -3.82 -15.57 -2.46
C SER A 193 -2.99 -16.82 -2.28
N TYR A 194 -1.81 -16.65 -1.68
CA TYR A 194 -0.89 -17.74 -1.36
C TYR A 194 -0.35 -17.60 0.07
N THR A 195 0.08 -18.71 0.65
CA THR A 195 0.73 -18.77 1.97
C THR A 195 2.10 -19.41 1.84
N SER A 196 3.05 -19.03 2.70
CA SER A 196 4.34 -19.71 2.77
C SER A 196 4.14 -21.19 3.11
N GLN A 197 5.03 -22.05 2.59
CA GLN A 197 5.07 -23.46 2.96
C GLN A 197 5.60 -23.66 4.38
#